data_AF-A0A399P5E4-F1
#
_entry.id   AF-A0A399P5E4-F1
#
_cell.length_a   1.000
_cell.length_b   1.000
_cell.length_c   1.000
_cell.angle_alpha   90.00
_cell.angle_beta   90.00
_cell.angle_gamma   90.00
#
_symmetry.space_group_name_H-M   'P 1'
#
loop_
_entity.id
_entity.type
_entity.pdbx_description
1 polymer ?
#
loop_
_entity_poly.entity_id
_entity_poly.type
_entity_poly.pdbx_seq_one_letter_code
_entity_poly.pdbx_strand_id
1 'polypeptide(L)'
;MTTIENRSTDQVTRRSVEDELAWTPEVDAPGIGVAVVDGVVTLSGEVDDLGRQHAAVRAAFRTTGVTTVVDDLVIHPGSYTWTSTETDLAKKVQQALAWSSQVPP
;
A
#
# COMPACT_ATOMS: atom_id res chain seq x y z
N MET A 1 -30.69 -17.97 10.35
CA MET A 1 -31.36 -16.66 10.32
C MET A 1 -30.30 -15.56 10.23
N THR A 2 -29.28 -15.70 9.37
CA THR A 2 -28.00 -14.97 9.60
C THR A 2 -27.45 -14.25 8.35
N THR A 3 -27.95 -14.53 7.15
CA THR A 3 -27.34 -14.02 5.91
C THR A 3 -27.74 -12.58 5.56
N ILE A 4 -28.88 -12.07 6.05
CA ILE A 4 -29.39 -10.75 5.65
C ILE A 4 -28.88 -9.62 6.57
N GLU A 5 -28.73 -9.88 7.87
CA GLU A 5 -28.22 -8.89 8.82
C GLU A 5 -26.74 -8.57 8.54
N ASN A 6 -25.93 -9.59 8.26
CA ASN A 6 -24.50 -9.38 8.03
C ASN A 6 -24.18 -8.59 6.74
N ARG A 7 -24.93 -8.84 5.65
CA ARG A 7 -24.75 -8.10 4.39
C ARG A 7 -25.00 -6.60 4.54
N SER A 8 -25.98 -6.22 5.37
CA SER A 8 -26.29 -4.81 5.62
C SER A 8 -25.20 -4.15 6.46
N THR A 9 -24.70 -4.84 7.49
CA THR A 9 -23.59 -4.39 8.31
C THR A 9 -22.32 -4.21 7.50
N ASP A 10 -21.94 -5.19 6.67
CA ASP A 10 -20.75 -5.11 5.81
C ASP A 10 -20.81 -3.93 4.84
N GLN A 11 -21.99 -3.59 4.34
CA GLN A 11 -22.16 -2.41 3.48
C GLN A 11 -22.01 -1.09 4.24
N VAL A 12 -22.46 -1.03 5.49
CA VAL A 12 -22.25 0.14 6.35
C VAL A 12 -20.77 0.27 6.70
N THR A 13 -20.12 -0.82 7.13
CA THR A 13 -18.69 -0.84 7.44
C THR A 13 -17.87 -0.46 6.23
N ARG A 14 -18.19 -0.97 5.03
CA ARG A 14 -17.50 -0.58 3.79
C ARG A 14 -17.54 0.93 3.58
N ARG A 15 -18.73 1.53 3.64
CA ARG A 15 -18.88 2.99 3.49
C ARG A 15 -18.11 3.76 4.55
N SER A 16 -18.17 3.32 5.80
CA SER A 16 -17.41 3.97 6.87
C SER A 16 -15.89 3.86 6.68
N VAL A 17 -15.39 2.78 6.08
CA VAL A 17 -13.97 2.66 5.71
C VAL A 17 -13.64 3.59 4.54
N GLU A 18 -14.48 3.63 3.50
CA GLU A 18 -14.32 4.53 2.35
C GLU A 18 -14.28 6.01 2.78
N ASP A 19 -15.19 6.40 3.68
CA ASP A 19 -15.24 7.75 4.25
C ASP A 19 -13.98 8.08 5.06
N GLU A 20 -13.49 7.14 5.89
CA GLU A 20 -12.30 7.33 6.71
C GLU A 20 -11.02 7.42 5.86
N LEU A 21 -10.95 6.66 4.77
CA LEU A 21 -9.85 6.75 3.79
C LEU A 21 -9.90 8.09 3.07
N ALA A 22 -11.08 8.55 2.63
CA ALA A 22 -11.25 9.86 2.01
C ALA A 22 -10.90 11.02 2.94
N TRP A 23 -11.08 10.85 4.25
CA TRP A 23 -10.69 11.83 5.26
C TRP A 23 -9.19 11.80 5.60
N THR A 24 -8.45 10.79 5.16
CA THR A 24 -7.02 10.64 5.45
C THR A 24 -6.19 11.27 4.32
N PRO A 25 -5.59 12.46 4.51
CA PRO A 25 -4.91 13.20 3.44
C PRO A 25 -3.64 12.52 2.91
N GLU A 26 -3.08 11.58 3.68
CA GLU A 26 -1.92 10.78 3.26
C GLU A 26 -2.30 9.71 2.22
N VAL A 27 -3.58 9.34 2.13
CA VAL A 27 -4.06 8.21 1.33
C VAL A 27 -4.76 8.73 0.08
N ASP A 28 -4.39 8.21 -1.09
CA ASP A 28 -5.09 8.49 -2.33
C ASP A 28 -6.30 7.57 -2.49
N ALA A 29 -7.43 7.97 -1.91
CA ALA A 29 -8.67 7.18 -1.87
C ALA A 29 -9.21 6.69 -3.24
N PRO A 30 -9.12 7.43 -4.35
CA PRO A 30 -9.65 6.99 -5.66
C PRO A 30 -8.99 5.73 -6.22
N GLY A 31 -7.76 5.41 -5.79
CA GLY A 31 -7.00 4.24 -6.25
C GLY A 31 -7.18 2.98 -5.39
N ILE A 32 -7.88 3.09 -4.24
CA ILE A 32 -8.00 2.01 -3.25
C ILE A 32 -9.42 1.45 -3.28
N GLY A 33 -9.53 0.19 -3.71
CA GLY A 33 -10.74 -0.62 -3.56
C GLY A 33 -10.89 -1.16 -2.14
N VAL A 34 -12.12 -1.11 -1.62
CA VAL A 34 -12.49 -1.62 -0.29
C VAL A 34 -13.53 -2.73 -0.42
N ALA A 35 -13.18 -3.94 -0.01
CA ALA A 35 -14.11 -5.05 0.16
C ALA A 35 -14.33 -5.35 1.64
N VAL A 36 -15.54 -5.75 2.01
CA VAL A 36 -15.88 -6.13 3.39
C VAL A 36 -16.73 -7.39 3.36
N VAL A 37 -16.35 -8.39 4.15
CA VAL A 37 -17.04 -9.67 4.32
C VAL A 37 -16.96 -10.07 5.78
N ASP A 38 -18.11 -10.18 6.45
CA ASP A 38 -18.22 -10.56 7.87
C ASP A 38 -17.28 -9.73 8.78
N GLY A 39 -17.19 -8.41 8.54
CA GLY A 39 -16.30 -7.50 9.29
C GLY A 39 -14.79 -7.62 8.97
N VAL A 40 -14.40 -8.44 7.99
CA VAL A 40 -13.05 -8.48 7.43
C VAL A 40 -12.96 -7.51 6.26
N VAL A 41 -12.11 -6.50 6.40
CA VAL A 41 -11.86 -5.49 5.37
C VAL A 41 -10.67 -5.93 4.51
N THR A 42 -10.80 -5.88 3.20
CA THR A 42 -9.68 -6.06 2.27
C THR A 42 -9.46 -4.75 1.52
N LEU A 43 -8.24 -4.21 1.62
CA LEU A 43 -7.78 -3.06 0.87
C LEU A 43 -6.98 -3.55 -0.33
N SER A 44 -7.37 -3.14 -1.53
CA SER A 44 -6.72 -3.53 -2.80
C SER A 44 -6.49 -2.32 -3.67
N GLY A 45 -5.44 -2.29 -4.47
CA GLY A 45 -5.14 -1.16 -5.36
C GLY A 45 -3.68 -0.80 -5.36
N GLU A 46 -3.37 0.43 -5.76
CA GLU A 46 -1.99 0.90 -5.91
C GLU A 46 -1.73 2.10 -4.99
N VAL A 47 -0.54 2.13 -4.38
CA VAL A 47 -0.06 3.23 -3.55
C VAL A 47 1.37 3.59 -3.90
N ASP A 48 1.75 4.86 -3.75
CA ASP A 48 3.08 5.31 -4.16
C ASP A 48 4.21 4.87 -3.21
N ASP A 49 3.89 4.65 -1.94
CA ASP A 49 4.91 4.37 -0.91
C ASP A 49 4.35 3.61 0.29
N LEU A 50 5.27 3.04 1.07
CA LEU A 50 4.98 2.27 2.27
C LEU A 50 4.29 3.12 3.36
N GLY A 51 4.56 4.41 3.41
CA GLY A 51 3.91 5.33 4.36
C GLY A 51 2.42 5.42 4.09
N ARG A 52 2.04 5.56 2.81
CA ARG A 52 0.64 5.55 2.36
C ARG A 52 -0.05 4.21 2.55
N GLN A 53 0.63 3.09 2.27
CA GLN A 53 0.13 1.75 2.58
C GLN A 53 -0.25 1.65 4.07
N HIS A 54 0.69 1.98 4.95
CA HIS A 54 0.44 1.94 6.39
C HIS A 54 -0.65 2.93 6.82
N ALA A 55 -0.73 4.11 6.21
CA ALA A 55 -1.79 5.09 6.51
C ALA A 55 -3.18 4.55 6.15
N ALA A 56 -3.31 3.89 5.00
CA ALA A 56 -4.56 3.26 4.55
C ALA A 56 -4.99 2.12 5.48
N VAL A 57 -4.06 1.23 5.85
CA VAL A 57 -4.33 0.14 6.80
C VAL A 57 -4.75 0.70 8.16
N ARG A 58 -4.04 1.70 8.68
CA ARG A 58 -4.42 2.35 9.95
C ARG A 58 -5.78 3.01 9.88
N ALA A 59 -6.11 3.67 8.76
CA ALA A 59 -7.41 4.30 8.56
C ALA A 59 -8.53 3.26 8.61
N ALA A 60 -8.40 2.15 7.88
CA ALA A 60 -9.38 1.06 7.93
C ALA A 60 -9.57 0.48 9.35
N PHE A 61 -8.49 0.34 10.14
CA PHE A 61 -8.59 -0.14 11.52
C PHE A 61 -9.30 0.83 12.48
N ARG A 62 -9.37 2.13 12.17
CA ARG A 62 -10.10 3.09 13.01
C ARG A 62 -11.62 2.98 12.86
N THR A 63 -12.08 2.33 11.79
CA THR A 63 -13.50 2.21 11.49
C THR A 63 -14.19 1.19 12.40
N THR A 64 -15.33 1.58 12.97
CA THR A 64 -16.16 0.70 13.80
C THR A 64 -16.69 -0.49 13.00
N GLY A 65 -16.59 -1.70 13.56
CA GLY A 65 -17.05 -2.95 12.93
C GLY A 65 -15.96 -3.69 12.16
N VAL A 66 -14.76 -3.13 12.06
CA VAL A 66 -13.60 -3.81 11.48
C VAL A 66 -12.99 -4.75 12.51
N THR A 67 -12.95 -6.04 12.18
CA THR A 67 -12.31 -7.08 13.01
C THR A 67 -10.91 -7.40 12.51
N THR A 68 -10.70 -7.33 11.20
CA THR A 68 -9.42 -7.65 10.55
C THR A 68 -9.29 -6.82 9.29
N VAL A 69 -8.07 -6.39 8.98
CA VAL A 69 -7.72 -5.73 7.71
C VAL A 69 -6.72 -6.61 6.99
N VAL A 70 -7.05 -6.95 5.74
CA VAL A 70 -6.17 -7.60 4.77
C VAL A 70 -5.62 -6.52 3.85
N ASP A 71 -4.30 -6.44 3.79
CA ASP A 71 -3.56 -5.52 2.94
C ASP A 71 -3.13 -6.23 1.67
N ASP A 72 -3.79 -5.91 0.56
CA ASP A 72 -3.47 -6.34 -0.81
C ASP A 72 -3.10 -5.12 -1.68
N LEU A 73 -2.52 -4.09 -1.05
CA LEU A 73 -2.05 -2.89 -1.75
C LEU A 73 -0.69 -3.16 -2.40
N VAL A 74 -0.58 -2.78 -3.68
CA VAL A 74 0.67 -2.86 -4.43
C VAL A 74 1.35 -1.50 -4.40
N ILE A 75 2.61 -1.48 -3.95
CA ILE A 75 3.40 -0.25 -3.94
C ILE A 75 3.96 -0.02 -5.36
N HIS A 76 3.45 0.99 -6.05
CA HIS A 76 4.00 1.50 -7.29
C HIS A 76 4.65 2.86 -7.02
N PRO A 77 5.96 2.91 -6.73
CA PRO A 77 6.64 4.16 -6.53
C PRO A 77 6.62 5.00 -7.81
N GLY A 78 5.68 5.95 -7.89
CA GLY A 78 5.41 6.78 -9.07
C GLY A 78 6.56 7.67 -9.53
N SER A 79 7.75 7.57 -8.95
CA SER A 79 8.94 8.31 -9.39
C SER A 79 10.27 7.78 -8.80
N TYR A 80 10.39 6.48 -8.52
CA TYR A 80 11.73 5.90 -8.56
C TYR A 80 12.04 5.51 -10.01
N THR A 81 12.20 6.52 -10.87
CA THR A 81 13.07 6.35 -12.03
C THR A 81 14.46 6.17 -11.44
N TRP A 82 14.78 4.95 -11.05
CA TRP A 82 16.17 4.54 -10.99
C TRP A 82 16.65 4.53 -12.43
N THR A 83 16.92 5.72 -12.99
CA THR A 83 17.62 5.89 -14.26
C THR A 83 19.09 5.52 -14.06
N SER A 84 19.37 4.42 -13.36
CA SER A 84 20.57 3.68 -13.66
C SER A 84 20.17 2.67 -14.70
N THR A 85 20.23 3.10 -15.97
CA THR A 85 20.46 2.18 -17.08
C THR A 85 21.59 1.23 -16.66
N GLU A 86 21.63 -0.01 -17.14
CA GLU A 86 22.67 -0.99 -16.77
C GLU A 86 24.10 -0.41 -16.85
N THR A 87 24.33 0.53 -17.77
CA THR A 87 25.56 1.32 -17.92
C THR A 87 25.94 2.16 -16.68
N ASP A 88 24.97 2.75 -15.98
CA ASP A 88 25.20 3.64 -14.84
C ASP A 88 25.42 2.85 -13.53
N LEU A 89 24.77 1.69 -13.40
CA LEU A 89 25.06 0.70 -12.34
C LEU A 89 26.47 0.13 -12.52
N ALA A 90 26.85 -0.27 -13.74
CA ALA A 90 28.18 -0.78 -14.03
C ALA A 90 29.28 0.26 -13.74
N LYS A 91 29.07 1.53 -14.10
CA LYS A 91 30.02 2.61 -13.80
C LYS A 91 30.22 2.85 -12.30
N LYS A 92 29.14 2.83 -11.51
CA LYS A 92 29.23 2.99 -10.05
C LYS A 92 30.00 1.86 -9.39
N VAL A 93 29.77 0.61 -9.84
CA VAL A 93 30.52 -0.56 -9.35
C VAL A 93 32.00 -0.48 -9.76
N GLN A 94 32.30 -0.13 -11.02
CA GLN A 94 33.68 0.00 -11.48
C GLN A 94 34.45 1.12 -10.77
N GLN A 95 33.81 2.27 -10.50
CA GLN A 95 34.44 3.35 -9.74
C GLN A 95 34.73 2.97 -8.29
N ALA A 96 33.81 2.25 -7.65
CA ALA A 96 34.01 1.73 -6.29
C ALA A 96 35.15 0.68 -6.26
N LEU A 97 35.25 -0.17 -7.28
CA LEU A 97 36.32 -1.17 -7.40
C LEU A 97 37.69 -0.53 -7.72
N ALA A 98 37.73 0.56 -8.47
CA ALA A 98 38.98 1.28 -8.80
C ALA A 98 39.67 1.91 -7.57
N TRP A 99 38.92 2.15 -6.49
CA TRP A 99 39.45 2.70 -5.23
C TRP A 99 39.80 1.59 -4.22
N SER A 100 39.39 0.34 -4.49
CA SER A 100 39.80 -0.81 -3.68
C SER A 100 41.18 -1.28 -4.12
N SER A 101 42.19 -0.99 -3.30
CA SER A 101 43.60 -1.34 -3.48
C SER A 101 43.90 -2.86 -3.44
N GLN A 102 42.93 -3.72 -3.74
CA GLN A 102 43.04 -5.18 -3.65
C GLN A 102 42.82 -5.93 -4.98
N VAL A 103 42.69 -5.25 -6.12
CA VAL A 103 42.66 -5.90 -7.44
C VAL A 103 44.02 -5.74 -8.11
N PRO A 104 44.83 -6.81 -8.28
CA PRO A 104 46.06 -6.76 -9.08
C PRO A 104 45.73 -6.64 -10.58
N PRO A 105 46.66 -6.12 -11.41
CA PRO A 105 46.45 -5.92 -12.84
C PRO A 105 46.19 -7.21 -13.63
#